data_AF-A0A7W9ASA5-F1
#
_entry.id   AF-A0A7W9ASA5-F1
#
_cell.length_a   1.000
_cell.length_b   1.000
_cell.length_c   1.000
_cell.angle_alpha   90.00
_cell.angle_beta   90.00
_cell.angle_gamma   90.00
#
_symmetry.space_group_name_H-M   'P 1'
#
loop_
_entity.id
_entity.type
_entity.pdbx_description
1 polymer ?
#
loop_
_entity_poly.entity_id
_entity_poly.type
_entity_poly.pdbx_seq_one_letter_code
_entity_poly.pdbx_strand_id
1 'polypeptide(L)'
;MGYLPLDKSCNRFNPMVTLAYDVTEQTHVYAKYATGYRAGGASSRTSNYQPFDPEDVKSYEVGLKTDLFDHRARLNLAGYIMDRKDSQVDISSIQFVGSSSFNNLVTMNAPGITKIRGIEADLTVNPVERLTLNAAYAYTHTKIPPVLITARDAAGRSTSVYQDFYIVFTPRNAASGSIEYAVPVAAEVTLKFHLDGNYAQATQAFVQFATKNDASLLFNGRISLADIPMGGGQALTVGVWARNLFDEKYVYRRDPSNSLPGAPTSNVTTGRIGNVLGDYGNFNAPRTFGIDASLKF
;
A
#
# COMPACT_ATOMS: atom_id res chain seq x y z
N MET A 1 18.38 -38.94 -0.15
CA MET A 1 18.55 -38.05 -1.32
C MET A 1 19.09 -36.73 -0.81
N GLY A 2 20.25 -36.30 -1.30
CA GLY A 2 20.93 -35.09 -0.86
C GLY A 2 20.17 -33.83 -1.26
N TYR A 3 20.25 -32.80 -0.42
CA TYR A 3 19.76 -31.46 -0.70
C TYR A 3 20.49 -30.94 -1.96
N LEU A 4 19.77 -30.63 -3.03
CA LEU A 4 20.33 -29.90 -4.17
C LEU A 4 20.37 -28.43 -3.75
N PRO A 5 21.54 -27.83 -3.47
CA PRO A 5 21.61 -26.42 -3.17
C PRO A 5 21.11 -25.63 -4.38
N LEU A 6 20.30 -24.59 -4.14
CA LEU A 6 19.96 -23.63 -5.19
C LEU A 6 21.21 -22.78 -5.48
N ASP A 7 22.06 -23.27 -6.39
CA ASP A 7 23.21 -22.55 -6.89
C ASP A 7 22.78 -21.76 -8.14
N LYS A 8 22.20 -20.58 -7.93
CA LYS A 8 21.72 -19.67 -8.99
C LYS A 8 22.38 -18.31 -8.84
N SER A 9 23.18 -17.91 -9.84
CA SER A 9 23.69 -16.56 -9.95
C SER A 9 22.75 -15.71 -10.81
N CYS A 10 22.51 -14.46 -10.41
CA CYS A 10 21.74 -13.49 -11.18
C CYS A 10 22.56 -12.21 -11.28
N ASN A 11 22.95 -11.84 -12.50
CA ASN A 11 23.60 -10.56 -12.78
C ASN A 11 22.63 -9.68 -13.57
N ARG A 12 22.60 -8.38 -13.26
CA ARG A 12 21.67 -7.46 -13.90
C ARG A 12 22.14 -6.02 -13.92
N PHE A 13 21.95 -5.39 -15.07
CA PHE A 13 22.11 -3.96 -15.26
C PHE A 13 20.74 -3.27 -15.25
N ASN A 14 20.56 -2.27 -14.39
CA ASN A 14 19.29 -1.54 -14.25
C ASN A 14 19.52 -0.03 -14.50
N PRO A 15 19.35 0.47 -15.73
CA PRO A 15 19.49 1.89 -16.01
C PRO A 15 18.34 2.72 -15.41
N MET A 16 18.66 3.99 -15.13
CA MET A 16 17.72 5.06 -14.81
C MET A 16 18.14 6.33 -15.55
N VAL A 17 17.20 6.99 -16.21
CA VAL A 17 17.41 8.24 -16.94
C VAL A 17 16.27 9.19 -16.56
N THR A 18 16.62 10.43 -16.21
CA THR A 18 15.68 11.51 -15.94
C THR A 18 16.02 12.69 -16.83
N LEU A 19 15.02 13.22 -17.52
CA LEU A 19 15.07 14.49 -18.24
C LEU A 19 14.19 15.48 -17.48
N ALA A 20 14.75 16.63 -17.13
CA ALA A 20 14.02 17.70 -16.44
C ALA A 20 14.23 19.02 -17.19
N TYR A 21 13.20 19.86 -17.18
CA TYR A 21 13.23 21.16 -17.84
C TYR A 21 12.40 22.19 -17.07
N ASP A 22 12.96 23.37 -16.93
CA ASP A 22 12.30 24.51 -16.30
C ASP A 22 11.59 25.30 -17.40
N VAL A 23 10.27 25.12 -17.50
CA VAL A 23 9.44 25.78 -18.51
C VAL A 23 9.34 27.28 -18.22
N THR A 24 9.30 27.62 -16.92
CA THR A 24 9.36 28.97 -16.36
C THR A 24 10.11 28.91 -15.02
N GLU A 25 10.36 30.05 -14.38
CA GLU A 25 10.95 30.10 -13.03
C GLU A 25 10.09 29.39 -11.97
N GLN A 26 8.79 29.23 -12.22
CA GLN A 26 7.83 28.65 -11.29
C GLN A 26 7.32 27.27 -11.73
N THR A 27 7.69 26.78 -12.92
CA THR A 27 7.14 25.54 -13.48
C THR A 27 8.23 24.62 -14.00
N HIS A 28 8.30 23.44 -13.37
CA HIS A 28 9.26 22.40 -13.65
C HIS A 28 8.56 21.16 -14.20
N VAL A 29 9.02 20.64 -15.32
CA VAL A 29 8.53 19.37 -15.88
C VAL A 29 9.64 18.35 -15.91
N TYR A 30 9.28 17.08 -15.81
CA TYR A 30 10.24 16.00 -15.97
C TYR A 30 9.63 14.76 -16.61
N ALA A 31 10.49 13.95 -17.21
CA ALA A 31 10.21 12.61 -17.67
C ALA A 31 11.30 11.67 -17.14
N LYS A 32 10.90 10.49 -16.67
CA LYS A 32 11.80 9.50 -16.08
C LYS A 32 11.53 8.12 -16.67
N TYR A 33 12.61 7.44 -17.02
CA TYR A 33 12.63 6.02 -17.32
C TYR A 33 13.51 5.31 -16.30
N ALA A 34 13.00 4.24 -15.71
CA ALA A 34 13.81 3.41 -14.81
C ALA A 34 13.51 1.93 -14.99
N THR A 35 14.50 1.11 -14.66
CA THR A 35 14.33 -0.32 -14.54
C THR A 35 14.71 -0.79 -13.14
N GLY A 36 14.17 -1.92 -12.73
CA GLY A 36 14.50 -2.55 -11.46
C GLY A 36 14.18 -4.03 -11.51
N TYR A 37 14.53 -4.74 -10.44
CA TYR A 37 14.20 -6.15 -10.30
C TYR A 37 14.12 -6.59 -8.86
N ARG A 38 13.42 -7.71 -8.67
CA ARG A 38 13.47 -8.53 -7.46
C ARG A 38 14.07 -9.87 -7.85
N ALA A 39 15.09 -10.31 -7.12
CA ALA A 39 15.75 -11.58 -7.42
C ALA A 39 14.78 -12.77 -7.31
N GLY A 40 15.05 -13.83 -8.06
CA GLY A 40 14.37 -15.11 -7.91
C GLY A 40 14.86 -15.85 -6.66
N GLY A 41 14.31 -17.04 -6.42
CA GLY A 41 14.63 -17.81 -5.23
C GLY A 41 13.99 -19.19 -5.24
N ALA A 42 13.85 -19.78 -4.05
CA ALA A 42 13.16 -21.04 -3.83
C ALA A 42 12.11 -20.89 -2.73
N SER A 43 10.96 -21.51 -2.94
CA SER A 43 9.85 -21.49 -2.00
C SER A 43 10.16 -22.39 -0.80
N SER A 44 10.68 -21.81 0.29
CA SER A 44 11.15 -22.56 1.47
C SER A 44 10.06 -23.30 2.24
N ARG A 45 8.79 -22.95 2.00
CA ARG A 45 7.59 -23.56 2.61
C ARG A 45 6.93 -24.61 1.72
N THR A 46 7.71 -25.18 0.80
CA THR A 46 7.33 -26.29 -0.07
C THR A 46 8.23 -27.49 0.20
N SER A 47 7.72 -28.70 0.03
CA SER A 47 8.51 -29.93 0.28
C SER A 47 9.65 -30.13 -0.72
N ASN A 48 9.58 -29.49 -1.89
CA ASN A 48 10.53 -29.60 -2.99
C ASN A 48 11.37 -28.34 -3.21
N TYR A 49 11.28 -27.32 -2.34
CA TYR A 49 11.95 -26.03 -2.51
C TYR A 49 11.78 -25.44 -3.91
N GLN A 50 10.54 -25.41 -4.40
CA GLN A 50 10.23 -25.04 -5.78
C GLN A 50 10.87 -23.69 -6.16
N PRO A 51 11.74 -23.64 -7.19
CA PRO A 51 12.39 -22.40 -7.60
C PRO A 51 11.43 -21.49 -8.37
N PHE A 52 11.72 -20.20 -8.33
CA PHE A 52 11.04 -19.16 -9.11
C PHE A 52 12.06 -18.15 -9.66
N ASP A 53 11.68 -17.50 -10.75
CA ASP A 53 12.55 -16.59 -11.50
C ASP A 53 12.50 -15.15 -10.93
N PRO A 54 13.50 -14.32 -11.27
CA PRO A 54 13.47 -12.89 -10.97
C PRO A 54 12.24 -12.19 -11.55
N GLU A 55 11.76 -11.17 -10.86
CA GLU A 55 10.73 -10.25 -11.34
C GLU A 55 11.40 -8.96 -11.84
N ASP A 56 11.00 -8.50 -13.02
CA ASP A 56 11.54 -7.33 -13.69
C ASP A 56 10.52 -6.20 -13.65
N VAL A 57 10.96 -4.95 -13.48
CA VAL A 57 10.10 -3.77 -13.70
C VAL A 57 10.74 -2.79 -14.68
N LYS A 58 9.92 -2.25 -15.56
CA LYS A 58 10.20 -1.04 -16.34
C LYS A 58 9.17 0.02 -15.97
N SER A 59 9.63 1.22 -15.60
CA SER A 59 8.77 2.34 -15.26
C SER A 59 9.02 3.53 -16.17
N TYR A 60 7.93 4.20 -16.52
CA TYR A 60 7.92 5.48 -17.20
C TYR A 60 7.05 6.42 -16.37
N GLU A 61 7.55 7.62 -16.13
CA GLU A 61 6.86 8.64 -15.35
C GLU A 61 7.04 9.99 -16.03
N VAL A 62 5.98 10.78 -16.04
CA VAL A 62 6.02 12.20 -16.43
C VAL A 62 5.39 13.01 -15.31
N GLY A 63 5.99 14.13 -14.99
CA GLY A 63 5.50 14.97 -13.90
C GLY A 63 5.71 16.45 -14.13
N LEU A 64 4.93 17.22 -13.37
CA LEU A 64 4.84 18.66 -13.35
C LEU A 64 4.88 19.10 -11.89
N LYS A 65 5.68 20.13 -11.61
CA LYS A 65 5.68 20.84 -10.34
C LYS A 65 5.56 22.32 -10.65
N THR A 66 4.57 22.99 -10.08
CA THR A 66 4.32 24.39 -10.37
C THR A 66 3.94 25.18 -9.12
N ASP A 67 4.54 26.36 -8.98
CA ASP A 67 4.17 27.37 -8.00
C ASP A 67 3.28 28.43 -8.68
N LEU A 68 2.13 28.70 -8.07
CA LEU A 68 1.08 29.56 -8.58
C LEU A 68 0.79 30.69 -7.58
N PHE A 69 0.25 31.81 -8.08
CA PHE A 69 -0.19 32.95 -7.27
C PHE A 69 0.89 33.49 -6.32
N ASP A 70 2.08 33.79 -6.84
CA ASP A 70 3.24 34.26 -6.07
C ASP A 70 3.62 33.30 -4.93
N HIS A 71 3.73 32.00 -5.24
CA HIS A 71 4.06 30.92 -4.30
C HIS A 71 3.01 30.67 -3.21
N ARG A 72 1.78 31.17 -3.39
CA ARG A 72 0.66 30.85 -2.48
C ARG A 72 0.04 29.49 -2.75
N ALA A 73 0.24 28.90 -3.92
CA ALA A 73 -0.18 27.53 -4.18
C ALA A 73 0.93 26.75 -4.88
N ARG A 74 1.18 25.52 -4.42
CA ARG A 74 2.08 24.57 -5.06
C ARG A 74 1.29 23.37 -5.51
N LEU A 75 1.37 23.05 -6.80
CA LEU A 75 0.72 21.89 -7.40
C LEU A 75 1.78 20.96 -7.98
N ASN A 76 1.74 19.71 -7.55
CA ASN A 76 2.54 18.62 -8.10
C ASN A 76 1.58 17.63 -8.77
N LEU A 77 1.86 17.27 -10.02
CA LEU A 77 1.12 16.27 -10.78
C LEU A 77 2.10 15.26 -11.38
N ALA A 78 1.78 13.98 -11.30
CA ALA A 78 2.55 12.93 -11.94
C ALA A 78 1.63 11.88 -12.56
N GLY A 79 2.05 11.33 -13.69
CA GLY A 79 1.45 10.16 -14.32
C GLY A 79 2.51 9.10 -14.55
N TYR A 80 2.20 7.85 -14.24
CA TYR A 80 3.15 6.75 -14.36
C TYR A 80 2.54 5.50 -14.95
N ILE A 81 3.40 4.73 -15.64
CA ILE A 81 3.15 3.37 -16.08
C ILE A 81 4.33 2.49 -15.66
N MET A 82 4.02 1.31 -15.14
CA MET A 82 4.98 0.30 -14.75
C MET A 82 4.52 -1.05 -15.28
N ASP A 83 5.41 -1.66 -16.08
CA ASP A 83 5.23 -3.00 -16.60
C ASP A 83 6.16 -3.94 -15.85
N ARG A 84 5.58 -4.90 -15.14
CA ARG A 84 6.29 -5.94 -14.40
C ARG A 84 6.21 -7.25 -15.15
N LYS A 85 7.35 -7.82 -15.51
CA LYS A 85 7.46 -9.14 -16.13
C LYS A 85 7.78 -10.17 -15.05
N ASP A 86 7.21 -11.37 -15.19
CA ASP A 86 7.48 -12.51 -14.31
C ASP A 86 7.16 -12.19 -12.84
N SER A 87 6.02 -11.50 -12.59
CA SER A 87 5.66 -11.07 -11.23
C SER A 87 5.55 -12.25 -10.28
N GLN A 88 6.28 -12.20 -9.16
CA GLN A 88 6.24 -13.25 -8.15
C GLN A 88 4.97 -13.10 -7.31
N VAL A 89 4.08 -14.09 -7.39
CA VAL A 89 2.83 -14.20 -6.63
C VAL A 89 2.88 -15.40 -5.70
N ASP A 90 2.31 -15.24 -4.51
CA ASP A 90 2.28 -16.29 -3.50
C ASP A 90 0.94 -17.02 -3.48
N ILE A 91 1.03 -18.35 -3.51
CA ILE A 91 -0.09 -19.27 -3.47
C ILE A 91 -0.05 -20.06 -2.17
N SER A 92 -1.13 -20.04 -1.43
CA SER A 92 -1.27 -20.76 -0.16
C SER A 92 -2.31 -21.85 -0.34
N SER A 93 -1.89 -23.08 -0.09
CA SER A 93 -2.74 -24.26 -0.17
C SER A 93 -2.45 -25.17 1.01
N ILE A 94 -3.43 -25.98 1.40
CA ILE A 94 -3.18 -27.04 2.38
C ILE A 94 -2.79 -28.28 1.58
N GLN A 95 -1.60 -28.81 1.84
CA GLN A 95 -1.14 -30.09 1.28
C GLN A 95 -1.23 -31.18 2.34
N PHE A 96 -1.61 -32.39 1.90
CA PHE A 96 -1.71 -33.57 2.75
C PHE A 96 -0.54 -34.52 2.47
N VAL A 97 0.04 -35.06 3.54
CA VAL A 97 1.09 -36.08 3.50
C VAL A 97 0.68 -37.18 4.47
N GLY A 98 0.12 -38.28 3.94
CA GLY A 98 -0.50 -39.32 4.75
C GLY A 98 -1.68 -38.78 5.56
N SER A 99 -1.67 -38.98 6.88
CA SER A 99 -2.67 -38.45 7.82
C SER A 99 -2.39 -37.03 8.31
N SER A 100 -1.28 -36.42 7.87
CA SER A 100 -0.86 -35.08 8.28
C SER A 100 -1.13 -34.06 7.17
N SER A 101 -1.28 -32.78 7.54
CA SER A 101 -1.39 -31.68 6.60
C SER A 101 -0.45 -30.54 6.97
N PHE A 102 0.01 -29.77 5.98
CA PHE A 102 0.77 -28.55 6.21
C PHE A 102 0.31 -27.43 5.27
N ASN A 103 0.53 -26.19 5.68
CA ASN A 103 0.30 -25.04 4.82
C ASN A 103 1.48 -24.88 3.86
N ASN A 104 1.21 -25.17 2.59
CA ASN A 104 2.12 -25.05 1.48
C ASN A 104 2.03 -23.64 0.90
N LEU A 105 3.13 -22.88 0.95
CA LEU A 105 3.24 -21.56 0.36
C LEU A 105 4.24 -21.61 -0.80
N VAL A 106 3.73 -21.48 -2.02
CA VAL A 106 4.52 -21.55 -3.26
C VAL A 106 4.54 -20.16 -3.87
N THR A 107 5.73 -19.67 -4.19
CA THR A 107 5.89 -18.47 -5.03
C THR A 107 6.01 -18.91 -6.49
N MET A 108 5.22 -18.28 -7.37
CA MET A 108 5.22 -18.54 -8.81
C MET A 108 5.34 -17.24 -9.57
N ASN A 109 5.93 -17.28 -10.77
CA ASN A 109 5.95 -16.15 -11.69
C ASN A 109 4.65 -16.12 -12.50
N ALA A 110 3.91 -15.02 -12.40
CA ALA A 110 2.73 -14.78 -13.22
C ALA A 110 3.13 -14.62 -14.69
N PRO A 111 2.40 -15.25 -15.64
CA PRO A 111 2.75 -15.17 -17.05
C PRO A 111 2.45 -13.77 -17.59
N GLY A 112 3.26 -13.30 -18.55
CA GLY A 112 3.01 -12.03 -19.22
C GLY A 112 3.42 -10.80 -18.40
N ILE A 113 2.65 -9.71 -18.54
CA ILE A 113 2.97 -8.39 -17.97
C ILE A 113 1.91 -7.98 -16.95
N THR A 114 2.34 -7.84 -15.70
CA THR A 114 1.58 -7.15 -14.66
C THR A 114 1.66 -5.66 -14.88
N LYS A 115 0.50 -5.02 -15.03
CA LYS A 115 0.38 -3.60 -15.31
C LYS A 115 0.08 -2.84 -14.04
N ILE A 116 0.83 -1.77 -13.77
CA ILE A 116 0.54 -0.80 -12.71
C ILE A 116 0.62 0.58 -13.33
N ARG A 117 -0.45 1.36 -13.26
CA ARG A 117 -0.48 2.71 -13.84
C ARG A 117 -1.36 3.62 -13.02
N GLY A 118 -1.00 4.88 -12.98
CA GLY A 118 -1.71 5.81 -12.12
C GLY A 118 -1.41 7.25 -12.41
N ILE A 119 -2.15 8.09 -11.70
CA ILE A 119 -1.92 9.51 -11.60
C ILE A 119 -1.90 9.90 -10.13
N GLU A 120 -1.04 10.84 -9.78
CA GLU A 120 -0.92 11.40 -8.45
C GLU A 120 -0.95 12.92 -8.55
N ALA A 121 -1.68 13.53 -7.63
CA ALA A 121 -1.81 14.97 -7.50
C ALA A 121 -1.60 15.35 -6.04
N ASP A 122 -0.85 16.41 -5.81
CA ASP A 122 -0.58 16.99 -4.49
C ASP A 122 -0.65 18.51 -4.61
N LEU A 123 -1.40 19.14 -3.72
CA LEU A 123 -1.71 20.56 -3.73
C LEU A 123 -1.55 21.12 -2.32
N THR A 124 -0.69 22.11 -2.17
CA THR A 124 -0.60 22.95 -0.97
C THR A 124 -1.02 24.36 -1.31
N VAL A 125 -1.93 24.96 -0.52
CA VAL A 125 -2.41 26.33 -0.73
C VAL A 125 -2.39 27.12 0.58
N ASN A 126 -1.91 28.35 0.52
CA ASN A 126 -1.95 29.35 1.58
C ASN A 126 -2.92 30.47 1.17
N PRO A 127 -4.25 30.25 1.25
CA PRO A 127 -5.24 31.18 0.70
C PRO A 127 -5.26 32.54 1.42
N VAL A 128 -5.00 32.52 2.73
CA VAL A 128 -4.85 33.69 3.59
C VAL A 128 -3.67 33.47 4.52
N GLU A 129 -3.21 34.54 5.17
CA GLU A 129 -2.16 34.43 6.18
C GLU A 129 -2.53 33.39 7.24
N ARG A 130 -1.55 32.55 7.59
CA ARG A 130 -1.62 31.57 8.68
C ARG A 130 -2.54 30.36 8.45
N LEU A 131 -3.23 30.29 7.32
CA LEU A 131 -4.02 29.13 6.90
C LEU A 131 -3.26 28.37 5.82
N THR A 132 -2.94 27.12 6.10
CA THR A 132 -2.37 26.18 5.12
C THR A 132 -3.38 25.08 4.86
N LEU A 133 -3.68 24.83 3.59
CA LEU A 133 -4.51 23.73 3.13
C LEU A 133 -3.66 22.77 2.32
N ASN A 134 -3.77 21.48 2.59
CA ASN A 134 -3.17 20.44 1.77
C ASN A 134 -4.26 19.52 1.22
N ALA A 135 -4.06 19.04 0.00
CA ALA A 135 -4.90 18.04 -0.62
C ALA A 135 -4.04 17.14 -1.51
N ALA A 136 -4.18 15.82 -1.37
CA ALA A 136 -3.52 14.86 -2.22
C ALA A 136 -4.52 13.82 -2.72
N TYR A 137 -4.28 13.32 -3.94
CA TYR A 137 -5.10 12.30 -4.56
C TYR A 137 -4.24 11.37 -5.40
N ALA A 138 -4.49 10.06 -5.28
CA ALA A 138 -3.85 9.03 -6.07
C ALA A 138 -4.90 8.12 -6.70
N TYR A 139 -4.78 7.92 -8.01
CA TYR A 139 -5.50 6.88 -8.74
C TYR A 139 -4.51 5.81 -9.21
N THR A 140 -4.72 4.55 -8.81
CA THR A 140 -3.82 3.45 -9.15
C THR A 140 -4.60 2.25 -9.69
N HIS A 141 -4.34 1.91 -10.95
CA HIS A 141 -4.85 0.71 -11.57
C HIS A 141 -3.78 -0.38 -11.59
N THR A 142 -4.14 -1.58 -11.11
CA THR A 142 -3.29 -2.76 -11.14
C THR A 142 -4.01 -3.91 -11.85
N LYS A 143 -3.27 -4.70 -12.64
CA LYS A 143 -3.76 -5.97 -13.19
C LYS A 143 -2.59 -6.95 -13.32
N ILE A 144 -2.69 -8.05 -12.59
CA ILE A 144 -1.85 -9.24 -12.79
C ILE A 144 -2.58 -10.14 -13.81
N PRO A 145 -1.89 -10.68 -14.82
CA PRO A 145 -2.48 -11.68 -15.72
C PRO A 145 -2.89 -12.95 -14.93
N PRO A 146 -3.98 -13.63 -15.33
CA PRO A 146 -4.37 -14.87 -14.67
C PRO A 146 -3.24 -15.90 -14.71
N VAL A 147 -3.00 -16.56 -13.57
CA VAL A 147 -1.97 -17.60 -13.42
C VAL A 147 -2.64 -18.96 -13.49
N LEU A 148 -2.08 -19.88 -14.28
CA LEU A 148 -2.59 -21.26 -14.34
C LEU A 148 -2.17 -22.01 -13.07
N ILE A 149 -3.14 -22.37 -12.25
CA ILE A 149 -2.92 -23.11 -11.01
C ILE A 149 -3.37 -24.55 -11.22
N THR A 150 -2.48 -25.50 -10.92
CA THR A 150 -2.79 -26.93 -10.97
C THR A 150 -2.97 -27.46 -9.56
N ALA A 151 -4.20 -27.79 -9.20
CA ALA A 151 -4.53 -28.46 -7.95
C ALA A 151 -4.55 -29.98 -8.17
N ARG A 152 -3.99 -30.73 -7.22
CA ARG A 152 -4.05 -32.20 -7.20
C ARG A 152 -4.89 -32.65 -6.03
N ASP A 153 -5.87 -33.51 -6.29
CA ASP A 153 -6.71 -34.06 -5.22
C ASP A 153 -6.08 -35.27 -4.52
N ALA A 154 -6.73 -35.75 -3.45
CA ALA A 154 -6.27 -36.91 -2.69
C ALA A 154 -6.23 -38.22 -3.50
N ALA A 155 -6.99 -38.31 -4.60
CA ALA A 155 -6.98 -39.45 -5.52
C ALA A 155 -5.89 -39.31 -6.60
N GLY A 156 -5.09 -38.24 -6.55
CA GLY A 156 -3.99 -37.99 -7.47
C GLY A 156 -4.38 -37.37 -8.81
N ARG A 157 -5.65 -36.98 -9.00
CA ARG A 157 -6.16 -36.31 -10.21
C ARG A 157 -5.76 -34.83 -10.19
N SER A 158 -5.32 -34.31 -11.31
CA SER A 158 -4.92 -32.90 -11.46
C SER A 158 -6.00 -32.10 -12.19
N THR A 159 -6.35 -30.93 -11.67
CA THR A 159 -7.22 -29.94 -12.33
C THR A 159 -6.46 -28.63 -12.44
N SER A 160 -6.43 -28.04 -13.63
CA SER A 160 -5.78 -26.75 -13.87
C SER A 160 -6.83 -25.68 -14.15
N VAL A 161 -6.74 -24.55 -13.44
CA VAL A 161 -7.65 -23.42 -13.57
C VAL A 161 -6.86 -22.12 -13.61
N TYR A 162 -7.23 -21.19 -14.48
CA TYR A 162 -6.69 -19.84 -14.44
C TYR A 162 -7.30 -19.07 -13.26
N GLN A 163 -6.44 -18.59 -12.37
CA GLN A 163 -6.83 -17.82 -11.20
C GLN A 163 -6.29 -16.39 -11.29
N ASP A 164 -7.13 -15.41 -10.91
CA ASP A 164 -6.72 -14.02 -10.77
C ASP A 164 -5.94 -13.78 -9.47
N PHE A 165 -4.93 -12.91 -9.55
CA PHE A 165 -4.15 -12.44 -8.42
C PHE A 165 -4.21 -10.91 -8.32
N TYR A 166 -4.01 -10.40 -7.11
CA TYR A 166 -4.21 -8.99 -6.78
C TYR A 166 -2.97 -8.41 -6.08
N ILE A 167 -2.64 -7.16 -6.42
CA ILE A 167 -1.68 -6.39 -5.63
C ILE A 167 -2.41 -5.90 -4.39
N VAL A 168 -1.94 -6.35 -3.22
CA VAL A 168 -2.59 -6.07 -1.95
C VAL A 168 -2.39 -4.63 -1.50
N PHE A 169 -3.31 -4.12 -0.70
CA PHE A 169 -3.26 -2.78 -0.10
C PHE A 169 -3.01 -1.64 -1.11
N THR A 170 -3.50 -1.80 -2.34
CA THR A 170 -3.41 -0.79 -3.40
C THR A 170 -4.82 -0.29 -3.75
N PRO A 171 -5.40 0.60 -2.91
CA PRO A 171 -6.69 1.21 -3.20
C PRO A 171 -6.63 1.91 -4.55
N ARG A 172 -7.65 1.71 -5.38
CA ARG A 172 -7.68 2.33 -6.72
C ARG A 172 -7.83 3.85 -6.63
N ASN A 173 -8.51 4.34 -5.60
CA ASN A 173 -8.60 5.75 -5.28
C ASN A 173 -8.18 5.94 -3.82
N ALA A 174 -7.20 6.80 -3.58
CA ALA A 174 -6.82 7.27 -2.26
C ALA A 174 -6.77 8.79 -2.26
N ALA A 175 -7.20 9.42 -1.18
CA ALA A 175 -7.18 10.87 -1.05
C ALA A 175 -6.81 11.25 0.38
N SER A 176 -6.13 12.37 0.56
CA SER A 176 -5.93 12.98 1.86
C SER A 176 -6.07 14.49 1.77
N GLY A 177 -6.32 15.13 2.90
CA GLY A 177 -6.28 16.57 2.99
C GLY A 177 -6.07 17.02 4.43
N SER A 178 -5.50 18.21 4.59
CA SER A 178 -5.32 18.82 5.91
C SER A 178 -5.63 20.31 5.89
N ILE A 179 -6.00 20.80 7.08
CA ILE A 179 -6.22 22.21 7.38
C ILE A 179 -5.35 22.52 8.59
N GLU A 180 -4.45 23.49 8.41
CA GLU A 180 -3.59 24.01 9.48
C GLU A 180 -3.86 25.50 9.65
N TYR A 181 -4.13 25.94 10.88
CA TYR A 181 -4.34 27.35 11.18
C TYR A 181 -3.54 27.78 12.41
N ALA A 182 -2.71 28.82 12.26
CA ALA A 182 -1.82 29.32 13.30
C ALA A 182 -2.22 30.72 13.78
N VAL A 183 -2.66 30.85 15.02
CA VAL A 183 -3.09 32.12 15.61
C VAL A 183 -2.05 32.58 16.63
N PRO A 184 -1.35 33.71 16.40
CA PRO A 184 -0.55 34.35 17.43
C PRO A 184 -1.47 34.79 18.59
N VAL A 185 -1.19 34.31 19.80
CA VAL A 185 -1.97 34.65 21.01
C VAL A 185 -1.17 35.50 22.00
N ALA A 186 0.16 35.54 21.84
CA ALA A 186 1.05 36.49 22.50
C ALA A 186 2.26 36.76 21.57
N ALA A 187 3.23 37.58 22.02
CA ALA A 187 4.37 38.00 21.20
C ALA A 187 5.16 36.82 20.59
N GLU A 188 5.40 35.77 21.37
CA GLU A 188 6.14 34.58 20.93
C GLU A 188 5.24 33.33 20.85
N VAL A 189 4.05 33.37 21.46
CA VAL A 189 3.19 32.19 21.63
C VAL A 189 2.18 32.07 20.50
N THR A 190 2.14 30.89 19.87
CA THR A 190 1.23 30.58 18.77
C THR A 190 0.29 29.43 19.11
N LEU A 191 -1.02 29.64 19.00
CA LEU A 191 -2.03 28.60 19.05
C LEU A 191 -2.19 27.98 17.65
N LYS A 192 -1.95 26.68 17.51
CA LYS A 192 -2.04 25.96 16.23
C LYS A 192 -3.18 24.95 16.27
N PHE A 193 -3.98 24.96 15.20
CA PHE A 193 -5.04 23.99 14.93
C PHE A 193 -4.64 23.15 13.73
N HIS A 194 -4.81 21.84 13.83
CA HIS A 194 -4.59 20.89 12.74
C HIS A 194 -5.77 19.92 12.68
N LEU A 195 -6.29 19.71 11.47
CA LEU A 195 -7.26 18.67 11.15
C LEU A 195 -6.83 18.01 9.84
N ASP A 196 -6.75 16.69 9.80
CA ASP A 196 -6.53 15.94 8.56
C ASP A 196 -7.59 14.84 8.36
N GLY A 197 -7.82 14.50 7.10
CA GLY A 197 -8.71 13.44 6.65
C GLY A 197 -7.99 12.54 5.64
N ASN A 198 -8.17 11.23 5.76
CA ASN A 198 -7.54 10.23 4.89
C ASN A 198 -8.58 9.23 4.40
N TYR A 199 -8.77 9.16 3.09
CA TYR A 199 -9.65 8.24 2.40
C TYR A 199 -8.87 7.15 1.67
N ALA A 200 -9.31 5.90 1.80
CA ALA A 200 -8.85 4.80 0.97
C ALA A 200 -10.03 3.96 0.49
N GLN A 201 -10.12 3.74 -0.83
CA GLN A 201 -11.10 2.82 -1.38
C GLN A 201 -10.83 1.37 -0.91
N ALA A 202 -11.90 0.59 -0.75
CA ALA A 202 -11.84 -0.86 -0.58
C ALA A 202 -10.88 -1.55 -1.57
N THR A 203 -9.96 -2.36 -1.05
CA THR A 203 -8.89 -3.08 -1.77
C THR A 203 -8.69 -4.49 -1.22
N GLN A 204 -8.04 -5.36 -1.99
CA GLN A 204 -7.68 -6.70 -1.54
C GLN A 204 -6.58 -6.64 -0.46
N ALA A 205 -6.74 -7.45 0.58
CA ALA A 205 -5.73 -7.64 1.63
C ALA A 205 -4.90 -8.93 1.43
N PHE A 206 -5.30 -9.78 0.48
CA PHE A 206 -4.66 -11.05 0.16
C PHE A 206 -4.49 -11.21 -1.34
N VAL A 207 -3.33 -11.72 -1.77
CA VAL A 207 -2.94 -11.79 -3.18
C VAL A 207 -3.85 -12.72 -4.00
N GLN A 208 -4.37 -13.79 -3.37
CA GLN A 208 -5.16 -14.83 -4.04
C GLN A 208 -6.68 -14.59 -4.04
N PHE A 209 -7.16 -13.61 -3.29
CA PHE A 209 -8.60 -13.46 -3.03
C PHE A 209 -9.13 -12.14 -3.58
N ALA A 210 -10.24 -12.23 -4.32
CA ALA A 210 -10.94 -11.06 -4.86
C ALA A 210 -11.61 -10.21 -3.79
N THR A 211 -11.88 -10.79 -2.62
CA THR A 211 -12.51 -10.15 -1.47
C THR A 211 -11.74 -8.92 -1.05
N LYS A 212 -12.47 -7.80 -0.93
CA LYS A 212 -11.93 -6.53 -0.48
C LYS A 212 -12.19 -6.32 1.00
N ASN A 213 -11.29 -5.55 1.61
CA ASN A 213 -11.52 -4.89 2.88
C ASN A 213 -12.57 -3.77 2.72
N ASP A 214 -12.96 -3.14 3.82
CA ASP A 214 -13.85 -2.00 3.77
C ASP A 214 -13.09 -0.75 3.30
N ALA A 215 -13.81 0.18 2.65
CA ALA A 215 -13.28 1.52 2.42
C ALA A 215 -13.14 2.25 3.76
N SER A 216 -12.21 3.20 3.85
CA SER A 216 -11.97 3.97 5.06
C SER A 216 -11.99 5.46 4.79
N LEU A 217 -12.48 6.21 5.78
CA LEU A 217 -12.33 7.66 5.89
C LEU A 217 -12.03 7.99 7.35
N LEU A 218 -10.77 8.34 7.65
CA LEU A 218 -10.32 8.64 9.00
C LEU A 218 -9.94 10.10 9.13
N PHE A 219 -10.42 10.72 10.20
CA PHE A 219 -10.04 12.08 10.57
C PHE A 219 -9.16 12.08 11.81
N ASN A 220 -8.13 12.93 11.83
CA ASN A 220 -7.27 13.15 12.98
C ASN A 220 -7.18 14.65 13.26
N GLY A 221 -6.92 15.01 14.51
CA GLY A 221 -6.84 16.41 14.91
C GLY A 221 -5.82 16.67 15.99
N ARG A 222 -5.32 17.90 16.04
CA ARG A 222 -4.41 18.38 17.08
C ARG A 222 -4.66 19.87 17.34
N ILE A 223 -4.62 20.23 18.62
CA ILE A 223 -4.54 21.62 19.08
C ILE A 223 -3.27 21.75 19.91
N SER A 224 -2.45 22.75 19.63
CA SER A 224 -1.21 22.97 20.38
C SER A 224 -0.92 24.43 20.64
N LEU A 225 -0.40 24.72 21.83
CA LEU A 225 0.19 26.00 22.18
C LEU A 225 1.70 25.87 22.01
N ALA A 226 2.24 26.56 21.01
CA ALA A 226 3.64 26.51 20.61
C ALA A 226 4.40 27.74 21.10
N ASP A 227 5.72 27.56 21.23
CA ASP A 227 6.68 28.64 21.46
C ASP A 227 6.42 29.42 22.77
N ILE A 228 6.02 28.71 23.83
CA ILE A 228 5.84 29.25 25.18
C ILE A 228 7.22 29.54 25.78
N PRO A 229 7.56 30.81 26.09
CA PRO A 229 8.87 31.15 26.64
C PRO A 229 9.05 30.55 28.04
N MET A 230 10.15 29.82 28.24
CA MET A 230 10.50 29.20 29.54
C MET A 230 11.64 29.90 30.26
N GLY A 231 12.19 30.97 29.68
CA GLY A 231 13.43 31.60 30.13
C GLY A 231 14.68 30.92 29.58
N GLY A 232 15.82 31.62 29.58
CA GLY A 232 17.09 31.07 29.09
C GLY A 232 17.12 30.73 27.60
N GLY A 233 16.28 31.38 26.78
CA GLY A 233 16.16 31.12 25.34
C GLY A 233 15.35 29.86 24.99
N GLN A 234 14.82 29.14 25.99
CA GLN A 234 14.07 27.91 25.78
C GLN A 234 12.61 28.19 25.43
N ALA A 235 12.05 27.33 24.57
CA ALA A 235 10.66 27.41 24.13
C ALA A 235 9.95 26.06 24.29
N LEU A 236 8.82 26.07 24.98
CA LEU A 236 7.97 24.90 25.21
C LEU A 236 6.80 24.87 24.21
N THR A 237 6.51 23.70 23.66
CA THR A 237 5.25 23.43 22.95
C THR A 237 4.49 22.35 23.69
N VAL A 238 3.19 22.54 23.90
CA VAL A 238 2.27 21.54 24.48
C VAL A 238 1.12 21.32 23.52
N GLY A 239 0.70 20.08 23.31
CA GLY A 239 -0.43 19.78 22.44
C GLY A 239 -1.30 18.65 22.96
N VAL A 240 -2.57 18.71 22.57
CA VAL A 240 -3.55 17.65 22.71
C VAL A 240 -3.94 17.16 21.32
N TRP A 241 -4.08 15.86 21.15
CA TRP A 241 -4.36 15.26 19.84
C TRP A 241 -5.33 14.10 19.96
N ALA A 242 -5.99 13.80 18.83
CA ALA A 242 -6.83 12.63 18.65
C ALA A 242 -6.58 12.02 17.26
N ARG A 243 -6.42 10.70 17.23
CA ARG A 243 -6.42 9.88 16.01
C ARG A 243 -7.75 9.14 15.92
N ASN A 244 -8.28 9.00 14.69
CA ASN A 244 -9.62 8.47 14.46
C ASN A 244 -10.68 9.25 15.28
N LEU A 245 -10.72 10.56 15.07
CA LEU A 245 -11.50 11.54 15.84
C LEU A 245 -12.99 11.21 15.92
N PHE A 246 -13.54 10.50 14.93
CA PHE A 246 -14.95 10.09 14.89
C PHE A 246 -15.21 8.66 15.38
N ASP A 247 -14.19 7.93 15.83
CA ASP A 247 -14.29 6.51 16.22
C ASP A 247 -14.88 5.62 15.10
N GLU A 248 -14.46 5.88 13.86
CA GLU A 248 -14.87 5.09 12.70
C GLU A 248 -14.33 3.66 12.82
N LYS A 249 -15.15 2.68 12.47
CA LYS A 249 -14.82 1.25 12.54
C LYS A 249 -14.96 0.62 11.17
N TYR A 250 -13.87 0.10 10.64
CA TYR A 250 -13.84 -0.58 9.36
C TYR A 250 -12.90 -1.79 9.41
N VAL A 251 -13.18 -2.81 8.61
CA VAL A 251 -12.30 -3.97 8.48
C VAL A 251 -11.20 -3.62 7.48
N TYR A 252 -9.96 -3.39 7.93
CA TYR A 252 -8.83 -3.04 7.05
C TYR A 252 -8.15 -4.26 6.43
N ARG A 253 -8.37 -5.45 7.01
CA ARG A 253 -7.88 -6.73 6.49
C ARG A 253 -8.99 -7.76 6.61
N ARG A 254 -9.45 -8.30 5.48
CA ARG A 254 -10.50 -9.32 5.41
C ARG A 254 -9.95 -10.57 4.75
N ASP A 255 -9.99 -11.67 5.47
CA ASP A 255 -9.54 -12.99 5.04
C ASP A 255 -10.74 -13.91 4.79
N PRO A 256 -11.00 -14.27 3.53
CA PRO A 256 -12.12 -15.12 3.16
C PRO A 256 -11.76 -16.62 3.14
N SER A 257 -10.60 -17.03 3.66
CA SER A 257 -10.16 -18.45 3.65
C SER A 257 -11.15 -19.42 4.29
N ASN A 258 -12.00 -18.93 5.20
CA ASN A 258 -13.03 -19.72 5.87
C ASN A 258 -14.39 -19.75 5.15
N SER A 259 -14.64 -18.82 4.21
CA SER A 259 -15.91 -18.67 3.48
C SER A 259 -15.84 -19.12 2.03
N LEU A 260 -14.64 -19.11 1.44
CA LEU A 260 -14.40 -19.65 0.11
C LEU A 260 -14.28 -21.17 0.19
N PRO A 261 -14.78 -21.90 -0.83
CA PRO A 261 -14.53 -23.33 -0.90
C PRO A 261 -13.01 -23.54 -0.94
N GLY A 262 -12.47 -24.07 0.17
CA GLY A 262 -11.12 -24.60 0.20
C GLY A 262 -10.95 -25.62 -0.93
N ALA A 263 -9.72 -25.75 -1.44
CA ALA A 263 -9.36 -26.75 -2.43
C ALA A 263 -10.04 -28.12 -2.14
N PRO A 264 -10.50 -28.83 -3.18
CA PRO A 264 -11.58 -29.80 -3.09
C PRO A 264 -11.26 -30.94 -2.12
N THR A 265 -11.95 -30.98 -0.98
CA THR A 265 -12.07 -32.20 -0.19
C THR A 265 -13.15 -33.06 -0.84
N SER A 266 -12.75 -33.84 -1.85
CA SER A 266 -13.48 -34.95 -2.47
C SER A 266 -15.01 -34.81 -2.65
N ASN A 267 -15.42 -34.81 -3.92
CA ASN A 267 -16.79 -34.82 -4.43
C ASN A 267 -17.52 -33.48 -4.31
N VAL A 268 -18.03 -33.05 -5.47
CA VAL A 268 -18.94 -31.93 -5.77
C VAL A 268 -19.83 -31.57 -4.57
N THR A 269 -19.27 -30.75 -3.68
CA THR A 269 -19.98 -30.07 -2.59
C THR A 269 -19.05 -28.97 -2.11
N THR A 270 -19.49 -27.73 -2.18
CA THR A 270 -18.90 -26.59 -1.46
C THR A 270 -19.02 -26.88 0.03
N GLY A 271 -18.05 -27.61 0.58
CA GLY A 271 -17.97 -27.97 1.98
C GLY A 271 -17.46 -26.78 2.79
N ARG A 272 -18.35 -26.16 3.56
CA ARG A 272 -17.99 -25.35 4.72
C ARG A 272 -16.88 -26.08 5.50
N ILE A 273 -15.82 -25.36 5.90
CA ILE A 273 -15.04 -25.79 7.06
C ILE A 273 -16.04 -25.83 8.21
N GLY A 274 -16.36 -27.03 8.70
CA GLY A 274 -17.32 -27.22 9.78
C GLY A 274 -16.97 -26.28 10.94
N ASN A 275 -17.88 -25.37 11.26
CA ASN A 275 -17.85 -24.41 12.36
C ASN A 275 -17.24 -23.01 12.14
N VAL A 276 -16.92 -22.56 10.92
CA VAL A 276 -16.58 -21.14 10.71
C VAL A 276 -17.66 -20.41 9.91
N LEU A 277 -18.33 -19.47 10.57
CA LEU A 277 -19.29 -18.55 9.97
C LEU A 277 -18.54 -17.35 9.36
N GLY A 278 -18.21 -17.44 8.06
CA GLY A 278 -17.80 -16.28 7.26
C GLY A 278 -16.32 -15.92 7.29
N ASP A 279 -16.03 -14.74 6.76
CA ASP A 279 -14.68 -14.17 6.67
C ASP A 279 -14.17 -13.75 8.06
N TYR A 280 -12.87 -13.90 8.30
CA TYR A 280 -12.22 -13.26 9.44
C TYR A 280 -11.75 -11.86 9.05
N GLY A 281 -11.95 -10.87 9.93
CA GLY A 281 -11.54 -9.49 9.70
C GLY A 281 -10.74 -8.90 10.86
N ASN A 282 -9.74 -8.08 10.55
CA ASN A 282 -9.12 -7.19 11.53
C ASN A 282 -9.69 -5.78 11.38
N PHE A 283 -10.13 -5.21 12.50
CA PHE A 283 -10.59 -3.84 12.59
C PHE A 283 -9.42 -2.87 12.78
N ASN A 284 -9.61 -1.64 12.32
CA ASN A 284 -8.67 -0.56 12.60
C ASN A 284 -8.57 -0.26 14.11
N ALA A 285 -7.53 0.47 14.49
CA ALA A 285 -7.43 0.99 15.85
C ALA A 285 -8.62 1.92 16.17
N PRO A 286 -9.19 1.83 17.39
CA PRO A 286 -10.25 2.74 17.82
C PRO A 286 -9.73 4.17 17.97
N ARG A 287 -10.61 5.11 18.33
CA ARG A 287 -10.19 6.46 18.70
C ARG A 287 -9.14 6.43 19.81
N THR A 288 -8.02 7.11 19.57
CA THR A 288 -6.95 7.28 20.55
C THR A 288 -6.66 8.77 20.71
N PHE A 289 -6.51 9.23 21.95
CA PHE A 289 -6.14 10.59 22.27
C PHE A 289 -4.88 10.62 23.12
N GLY A 290 -4.21 11.76 23.14
CA GLY A 290 -3.02 11.95 23.94
C GLY A 290 -2.66 13.40 24.12
N ILE A 291 -1.66 13.59 24.96
CA ILE A 291 -1.02 14.88 25.26
C ILE A 291 0.47 14.67 25.06
N ASP A 292 1.14 15.67 24.50
CA ASP A 292 2.59 15.68 24.40
C ASP A 292 3.14 17.09 24.63
N ALA A 293 4.43 17.13 24.97
CA ALA A 293 5.17 18.36 25.16
C ALA A 293 6.58 18.21 24.59
N SER A 294 7.10 19.28 23.99
CA SER A 294 8.47 19.34 23.45
C SER A 294 9.15 20.64 23.88
N LEU A 295 10.39 20.54 24.36
CA LEU A 295 11.21 21.68 24.73
C LEU A 295 12.32 21.88 23.69
N LYS A 296 12.43 23.09 23.16
CA LYS A 296 13.52 23.53 22.30
C LYS A 296 14.53 24.34 23.11
N PHE A 297 15.81 24.03 22.94
CA PHE A 297 16.96 24.72 23.53
C PHE A 297 17.62 25.65 22.51
#